data_AF-A0A177LSQ5-F1
#
_entry.id   AF-A0A177LSQ5-F1
#
_cell.length_a   1.000
_cell.length_b   1.000
_cell.length_c   1.000
_cell.angle_alpha   90.00
_cell.angle_beta   90.00
_cell.angle_gamma   90.00
#
_symmetry.space_group_name_H-M   'P 1'
#
loop_
_entity.id
_entity.type
_entity.pdbx_description
1 polymer ?
#
loop_
_entity_poly.entity_id
_entity_poly.type
_entity_poly.pdbx_seq_one_letter_code
_entity_poly.pdbx_strand_id
1 'polypeptide(L)'
;MNTLIYYSFNVMILAVIILIVGLIKPKWILLWMDKPGRLPIMAIAGAIFMAGAVMFGEGNKQKQQEQAAAAAKLPAQKAGEEVPDLH
;
A
#
# COMPACT_ATOMS: atom_id res chain seq x y z
N MET A 1 11.15 1.69 6.56
CA MET A 1 10.10 2.01 5.56
C MET A 1 9.04 0.94 5.65
N ASN A 2 7.76 1.30 5.77
CA ASN A 2 6.71 0.28 5.81
C ASN A 2 6.56 -0.35 4.42
N THR A 3 7.07 -1.57 4.25
CA THR A 3 7.15 -2.30 2.98
C THR A 3 5.78 -2.43 2.33
N LEU A 4 4.73 -2.55 3.14
CA LEU A 4 3.35 -2.70 2.72
C LEU A 4 2.82 -1.44 2.01
N ILE A 5 3.18 -0.26 2.52
CA ILE A 5 2.85 1.03 1.89
C ILE A 5 3.58 1.16 0.54
N TYR A 6 4.86 0.77 0.48
CA TYR A 6 5.62 0.83 -0.76
C TYR A 6 5.01 -0.06 -1.85
N TYR A 7 4.68 -1.32 -1.53
CA TYR A 7 4.04 -2.21 -2.50
C TYR A 7 2.64 -1.77 -2.87
N SER A 8 1.86 -1.21 -1.94
CA SER A 8 0.51 -0.69 -2.26
C SER A 8 0.54 0.39 -3.34
N PHE A 9 1.54 1.27 -3.33
CA PHE A 9 1.73 2.27 -4.38
C PHE A 9 2.07 1.65 -5.74
N ASN A 10 2.96 0.66 -5.76
CA ASN A 10 3.29 -0.07 -6.98
C ASN A 10 2.06 -0.79 -7.57
N VAL A 11 1.23 -1.40 -6.71
CA VAL A 11 -0.02 -2.06 -7.12
C VAL A 11 -1.02 -1.04 -7.68
N MET A 12 -1.17 0.13 -7.05
CA MET A 12 -2.05 1.18 -7.56
C MET A 12 -1.58 1.72 -8.92
N ILE A 13 -0.28 1.95 -9.09
CA ILE A 13 0.30 2.36 -10.37
C ILE A 13 0.06 1.28 -11.43
N LEU A 14 0.28 0.01 -11.09
CA LEU A 14 0.01 -1.11 -11.97
C LEU A 14 -1.47 -1.16 -12.39
N ALA A 15 -2.41 -0.94 -11.46
CA ALA A 15 -3.84 -0.89 -11.77
C ALA A 15 -4.17 0.20 -12.80
N VAL A 16 -3.57 1.38 -12.66
CA VAL A 16 -3.73 2.50 -13.62
C VAL A 16 -3.15 2.14 -14.98
N ILE A 17 -1.95 1.53 -15.01
CA ILE A 17 -1.33 1.09 -16.26
C ILE A 17 -2.20 0.05 -16.96
N ILE A 18 -2.68 -0.97 -16.24
CA ILE A 18 -3.56 -2.01 -16.78
C ILE A 18 -4.85 -1.40 -17.32
N LEU A 19 -5.44 -0.43 -16.61
CA LEU A 19 -6.64 0.26 -17.07
C LEU A 19 -6.38 1.02 -18.37
N ILE A 20 -5.34 1.85 -18.43
CA ILE A 20 -5.02 2.65 -19.62
C ILE A 20 -4.69 1.74 -20.81
N VAL A 21 -3.76 0.81 -20.64
CA VAL A 21 -3.32 -0.11 -21.70
C VAL A 21 -4.47 -1.00 -22.15
N GLY A 22 -5.25 -1.53 -21.21
CA GLY A 22 -6.38 -2.39 -21.50
C GLY A 22 -7.54 -1.67 -22.18
N LEU A 23 -7.80 -0.39 -21.87
CA LEU A 23 -8.83 0.39 -22.58
C LEU A 23 -8.40 0.74 -24.02
N ILE A 24 -7.11 1.03 -24.24
CA ILE A 24 -6.55 1.29 -25.58
C ILE A 24 -6.58 0.01 -26.42
N LYS A 25 -6.03 -1.10 -25.91
CA LYS A 25 -6.06 -2.41 -26.56
C LYS A 25 -6.39 -3.53 -25.59
N PRO A 26 -7.65 -3.99 -25.57
CA PRO A 26 -8.08 -5.04 -24.64
C PRO A 26 -7.32 -6.35 -24.78
N LYS A 27 -6.91 -6.70 -26.00
CA LYS A 27 -6.11 -7.91 -26.29
C LYS A 27 -4.78 -7.96 -25.54
N TRP A 28 -4.20 -6.84 -25.12
CA TRP A 28 -2.91 -6.84 -24.44
C TRP A 28 -2.99 -7.39 -23.02
N ILE A 29 -4.14 -7.20 -22.36
CA ILE A 29 -4.41 -7.74 -21.02
C ILE A 29 -5.14 -9.08 -21.13
N LEU A 30 -6.11 -9.16 -22.03
CA LEU A 30 -6.97 -10.33 -22.25
C LEU A 30 -6.46 -11.13 -23.44
N LEU A 31 -5.22 -11.63 -23.35
CA LEU A 31 -4.51 -12.35 -24.42
C LEU A 31 -5.24 -13.62 -24.89
N TRP A 32 -6.17 -14.13 -24.08
CA TRP A 32 -6.86 -15.40 -24.28
C TRP A 32 -8.28 -15.27 -24.86
N MET A 33 -8.78 -14.05 -25.13
CA MET A 33 -10.16 -13.85 -25.61
C MET A 33 -10.19 -13.39 -27.07
N ASP A 34 -11.04 -14.02 -27.89
CA ASP A 34 -11.17 -13.73 -29.33
C ASP A 34 -11.70 -12.31 -29.60
N LYS A 35 -12.74 -11.91 -28.85
CA LYS A 35 -13.34 -10.57 -28.89
C LYS A 35 -13.30 -9.93 -27.50
N PRO A 36 -12.13 -9.41 -27.07
CA PRO A 36 -12.01 -8.84 -25.75
C PRO A 36 -12.74 -7.50 -25.68
N GLY A 37 -13.80 -7.47 -24.88
CA GLY A 37 -14.50 -6.25 -24.52
C GLY A 37 -13.71 -5.41 -23.51
N ARG A 38 -14.12 -4.15 -23.36
CA ARG A 38 -13.52 -3.21 -22.39
C ARG A 38 -14.05 -3.41 -20.95
N LEU A 39 -15.24 -3.99 -20.80
CA LEU A 39 -15.90 -4.23 -19.52
C LEU A 39 -15.08 -5.10 -18.54
N PRO A 40 -14.55 -6.27 -18.95
CA PRO A 40 -13.75 -7.11 -18.04
C PRO A 40 -12.48 -6.41 -17.56
N ILE A 41 -11.91 -5.52 -18.37
CA ILE A 41 -10.70 -4.76 -18.04
C ILE A 41 -10.99 -3.76 -16.93
N MET A 42 -12.12 -3.06 -17.03
CA MET A 42 -12.55 -2.15 -15.97
C MET A 42 -12.78 -2.91 -14.66
N ALA A 43 -13.38 -4.10 -14.71
CA ALA A 43 -13.59 -4.93 -13.53
C ALA A 43 -12.26 -5.40 -12.91
N ILE A 44 -11.33 -5.91 -13.72
CA ILE A 44 -10.01 -6.38 -13.26
C ILE A 44 -9.19 -5.22 -12.68
N ALA A 45 -9.08 -4.11 -13.41
CA ALA A 45 -8.35 -2.94 -12.96
C ALA A 45 -8.96 -2.34 -11.68
N GLY A 46 -10.30 -2.30 -11.58
CA GLY A 46 -11.01 -1.88 -10.38
C GLY A 46 -10.73 -2.78 -9.19
N ALA A 47 -10.71 -4.10 -9.38
CA ALA A 47 -10.38 -5.05 -8.33
C ALA A 47 -8.93 -4.89 -7.83
N ILE A 48 -7.96 -4.73 -8.74
CA ILE A 48 -6.55 -4.51 -8.39
C ILE A 48 -6.38 -3.17 -7.68
N PHE A 49 -7.07 -2.12 -8.15
CA PHE A 49 -7.05 -0.81 -7.51
C PHE A 49 -7.61 -0.87 -6.08
N MET A 50 -8.74 -1.54 -5.87
CA MET A 50 -9.30 -1.75 -4.54
C MET A 50 -8.36 -2.55 -3.63
N ALA A 51 -7.71 -3.61 -4.14
CA ALA A 51 -6.70 -4.34 -3.37
C ALA A 51 -5.53 -3.44 -2.96
N GLY A 52 -5.02 -2.62 -3.87
CA GLY A 52 -3.97 -1.63 -3.57
C GLY A 52 -4.41 -0.60 -2.51
N ALA A 53 -5.65 -0.10 -2.60
CA ALA A 53 -6.20 0.83 -1.63
C ALA A 53 -6.35 0.22 -0.23
N VAL A 54 -6.80 -1.03 -0.14
CA VAL A 54 -6.88 -1.77 1.13
C VAL A 54 -5.48 -1.96 1.73
N MET A 55 -4.51 -2.42 0.94
CA MET A 55 -3.12 -2.57 1.39
C MET A 55 -2.53 -1.24 1.90
N PHE A 56 -2.78 -0.14 1.18
CA PHE A 56 -2.34 1.19 1.61
C PHE A 56 -2.96 1.60 2.95
N GLY A 57 -4.26 1.37 3.12
CA GLY A 57 -4.97 1.65 4.36
C GLY A 57 -4.44 0.84 5.55
N GLU A 58 -4.21 -0.46 5.37
CA GLU A 58 -3.62 -1.33 6.38
C GLU A 58 -2.20 -0.93 6.74
N GLY A 59 -1.36 -0.62 5.74
CA GLY A 59 -0.01 -0.12 5.96
C GLY A 59 0.00 1.18 6.76
N ASN A 60 -0.95 2.08 6.52
CA ASN A 60 -1.03 3.33 7.27
C ASN A 60 -1.48 3.13 8.73
N LYS A 61 -2.40 2.17 8.98
CA LYS A 61 -2.77 1.77 10.35
C LYS A 61 -1.58 1.21 11.12
N GLN A 62 -0.77 0.35 10.49
CA GLN A 62 0.46 -0.18 11.10
C GLN A 62 1.44 0.93 11.45
N LYS A 63 1.66 1.87 10.52
CA LYS A 63 2.54 3.03 10.75
C LYS A 63 2.06 3.90 11.92
N GLN A 64 0.76 4.08 12.07
CA GLN A 64 0.19 4.84 13.19
C GLN A 64 0.40 4.13 14.54
N GLN A 65 0.25 2.80 14.57
CA GLN A 65 0.52 2.00 15.76
C GLN A 65 1.99 2.02 16.17
N GLU A 66 2.92 1.93 15.20
CA GLU A 66 4.36 2.06 15.43
C GLU A 66 4.72 3.43 16.03
N GLN A 67 4.11 4.51 15.52
CA GLN A 67 4.33 5.86 16.03
C GLN A 67 3.78 6.03 17.45
N ALA A 68 2.59 5.49 17.74
CA ALA A 68 2.01 5.52 19.08
C ALA A 68 2.85 4.71 20.08
N ALA A 69 3.34 3.53 19.69
CA ALA A 69 4.22 2.70 20.51
C ALA A 69 5.59 3.35 20.74
N ALA A 70 6.14 4.04 19.74
CA ALA A 70 7.38 4.80 19.89
C ALA A 70 7.19 5.99 20.84
N ALA A 71 6.11 6.76 20.70
CA ALA A 71 5.79 7.88 21.60
C ALA A 71 5.60 7.42 23.06
N ALA A 72 5.05 6.24 23.29
CA ALA A 72 4.90 5.65 24.62
C ALA A 72 6.24 5.19 25.24
N LYS A 73 7.29 4.95 24.44
CA LYS A 73 8.62 4.51 24.91
C LYS A 73 9.57 5.67 25.25
N LEU A 74 9.35 6.86 24.69
CA LEU A 74 10.15 8.06 25.01
C LEU A 74 10.15 8.49 26.49
N PRO A 75 9.06 8.45 27.27
CA PRO A 75 9.08 8.88 28.68
C PRO A 75 9.82 7.90 29.60
N ALA A 76 9.93 6.61 29.23
CA ALA A 76 10.61 5.61 30.06
C ALA A 76 12.15 5.65 29.92
N GLN A 77 12.66 6.10 28.78
CA GLN A 77 14.11 6.15 28.51
C GLN A 77 14.76 7.42 29.07
N LYS A 78 14.04 8.55 29.09
CA LYS A 78 14.52 9.79 29.74
C LYS A 78 14.63 9.68 31.26
N ALA A 79 13.73 8.95 31.91
CA ALA A 79 13.73 8.80 33.37
C ALA A 79 14.87 7.91 33.92
N GLY A 80 15.49 7.07 33.07
CA GLY A 80 16.61 6.21 33.46
C GLY A 80 18.00 6.83 33.28
N GLU A 81 18.11 7.95 32.55
CA GLU A 81 19.38 8.61 32.21
C GLU A 81 19.65 9.85 33.10
N GLU A 82 18.62 10.34 33.80
CA GLU A 82 18.67 11.54 34.66
C GLU A 82 18.97 11.25 36.15
N VAL A 83 19.45 10.06 36.51
CA VAL A 83 20.01 9.83 37.86
C VAL A 83 21.54 9.92 37.76
N PRO A 84 22.14 11.14 37.83
CA PRO A 84 23.59 11.25 37.98
C PRO A 84 23.99 10.56 39.29
N ASP A 85 24.85 9.55 39.15
CA ASP A 85 25.52 8.87 40.26
C ASP A 85 26.21 9.93 41.13
N LEU A 86 25.64 10.18 42.31
CA LEU A 86 26.23 10.99 43.37
C LEU A 86 27.15 10.08 44.21
N HIS A 87 28.32 9.76 43.65
CA HIS A 87 29.42 9.10 44.35
C HIS A 87 30.72 9.87 44.22
#